data_AF-A0ABD5DUX8-F1
#
_entry.id   AF-A0ABD5DUX8-F1
#
_cell.length_a   1.000
_cell.length_b   1.000
_cell.length_c   1.000
_cell.angle_alpha   90.00
_cell.angle_beta   90.00
_cell.angle_gamma   90.00
#
_symmetry.space_group_name_H-M   'P 1'
#
loop_
_entity.id
_entity.type
_entity.pdbx_description
1 polymer ?
#
loop_
_entity_poly.entity_id
_entity_poly.type
_entity_poly.pdbx_seq_one_letter_code
_entity_poly.pdbx_strand_id
1 'polypeptide(L)'
;RYSCTRDTEKECEQWAAMKLLELKSGKVQEEKGIKTPYPFKILCEKYYAEKGIKLRSKHVIRNKLDNLERIVGELASKSIYDFKPSDIARWRNKRVLEVKNGTVLYEFSIFSSIFTYAQKELFLIESNVWQNVIKPEKGKSRSQRITFDDQEKILQQAKWDKNNPPRFVKHYV
;
A
#
# COMPACT_ATOMS: atom_id res chain seq x y z
N ARG A 1 10.57 24.12 -32.79
CA ARG A 1 10.55 25.58 -32.53
C ARG A 1 9.09 25.99 -32.44
N TYR A 2 8.66 26.64 -31.36
CA TYR A 2 7.30 27.17 -31.22
C TYR A 2 7.37 28.69 -31.36
N SER A 3 6.52 29.25 -32.21
CA SER A 3 6.38 30.69 -32.39
C SER A 3 4.90 31.02 -32.56
N CYS A 4 4.51 32.19 -32.09
CA CYS A 4 3.15 32.71 -32.18
C CYS A 4 3.24 34.21 -32.45
N THR A 5 2.39 34.71 -33.33
CA THR A 5 2.21 36.14 -33.60
C THR A 5 0.88 36.58 -33.00
N ARG A 6 0.89 37.67 -32.22
CA ARG A 6 -0.29 38.31 -31.61
C ARG A 6 -0.19 39.82 -31.77
N ASP A 7 -1.31 40.50 -31.56
CA ASP A 7 -1.45 41.94 -31.83
C ASP A 7 -0.74 42.80 -30.77
N THR A 8 -0.52 42.27 -29.56
CA THR A 8 0.20 42.98 -28.48
C THR A 8 1.35 42.17 -27.89
N GLU A 9 2.36 42.87 -27.36
CA GLU A 9 3.51 42.27 -26.67
C GLU A 9 3.07 41.44 -25.45
N LYS A 10 2.15 41.98 -24.64
CA LYS A 10 1.59 41.27 -23.46
C LYS A 10 0.92 39.95 -23.82
N GLU A 11 0.22 39.88 -24.95
CA GLU A 11 -0.39 38.64 -25.41
C GLU A 11 0.64 37.60 -25.84
N CYS A 12 1.75 38.04 -26.44
CA CYS A 12 2.87 37.16 -26.78
C CYS A 12 3.54 36.59 -25.52
N GLU A 13 3.75 37.43 -24.50
CA GLU A 13 4.29 37.00 -23.20
C GLU A 13 3.36 36.02 -22.49
N GLN A 14 2.06 36.30 -22.44
CA GLN A 14 1.06 35.40 -21.85
C GLN A 14 1.01 34.06 -22.59
N TRP A 15 1.03 34.09 -23.93
CA TRP A 15 1.09 32.87 -24.72
C TRP A 15 2.36 32.05 -24.43
N ALA A 16 3.53 32.70 -24.35
CA ALA A 16 4.79 32.04 -24.04
C ALA A 16 4.76 31.42 -22.63
N ALA A 17 4.23 32.14 -21.64
CA ALA A 17 4.07 31.65 -20.27
C ALA A 17 3.11 30.45 -20.21
N MET A 18 1.96 30.52 -20.89
CA MET A 18 1.02 29.40 -21.00
C MET A 18 1.66 28.19 -21.69
N LYS A 19 2.39 28.38 -22.79
CA LYS A 19 3.08 27.27 -23.46
C LYS A 19 4.19 26.66 -22.63
N LEU A 20 4.95 27.46 -21.88
CA LEU A 20 5.93 26.95 -20.91
C LEU A 20 5.26 26.15 -19.79
N LEU A 21 4.10 26.60 -19.29
CA LEU A 21 3.29 25.87 -18.32
C LEU A 21 2.72 24.57 -18.89
N GLU A 22 2.23 24.55 -20.13
CA GLU A 22 1.76 23.34 -20.81
C GLU A 22 2.89 22.33 -21.02
N LEU A 23 4.07 22.80 -21.42
CA LEU A 23 5.27 21.95 -21.56
C LEU A 23 5.75 21.41 -20.21
N LYS A 24 5.71 22.23 -19.14
CA LYS A 24 6.05 21.80 -17.77
C LYS A 24 5.01 20.86 -17.16
N SER A 25 3.73 21.06 -17.46
CA SER A 25 2.63 20.26 -16.89
C SER A 25 2.45 18.91 -17.56
N GLY A 26 3.15 18.63 -18.66
CA GLY A 26 3.10 17.32 -19.34
C GLY A 26 1.80 17.06 -20.11
N LYS A 27 0.90 18.04 -20.24
CA LYS A 27 -0.37 17.91 -20.99
C LYS A 27 -0.17 17.44 -22.44
N VAL A 28 0.93 17.84 -23.06
CA VAL A 28 1.32 17.42 -24.42
C VAL A 28 1.64 15.91 -24.51
N GLN A 29 2.04 15.27 -23.40
CA GLN A 29 2.29 13.82 -23.34
C GLN A 29 0.99 13.04 -23.13
N GLU A 30 0.05 13.59 -22.35
CA GLU A 30 -1.31 13.03 -22.19
C GLU A 30 -2.05 13.01 -23.54
N GLU A 31 -1.95 14.09 -24.33
CA GLU A 31 -2.54 14.17 -25.68
C GLU A 31 -1.94 13.17 -26.68
N LYS A 32 -0.71 12.70 -26.46
CA LYS A 32 -0.05 11.65 -27.26
C LYS A 32 -0.29 10.24 -26.73
N GLY A 33 -1.10 10.09 -25.67
CA GLY A 33 -1.37 8.81 -25.01
C GLY A 33 -0.21 8.28 -24.16
N ILE A 34 0.85 9.06 -23.95
CA ILE A 34 2.00 8.67 -23.13
C ILE A 34 1.68 9.04 -21.69
N LYS A 35 1.24 8.04 -20.91
CA LYS A 35 0.95 8.24 -19.48
C LYS A 35 2.25 8.58 -18.74
N THR A 36 2.28 9.74 -18.06
CA THR A 36 3.38 10.13 -17.18
C THR A 36 3.63 9.01 -16.15
N PRO A 37 4.88 8.56 -15.94
CA PRO A 37 5.17 7.48 -15.00
C PRO A 37 4.59 7.80 -13.62
N TYR A 38 3.82 6.86 -13.07
CA TYR A 38 3.18 7.03 -11.76
C TYR A 38 3.75 5.97 -10.80
N PRO A 39 4.79 6.31 -10.00
CA PRO A 39 5.48 5.33 -9.17
C PRO A 39 4.56 4.70 -8.12
N PHE A 40 4.77 3.40 -7.85
CA PHE A 40 3.96 2.68 -6.87
C PHE A 40 4.01 3.30 -5.46
N LYS A 41 5.17 3.80 -5.04
CA LYS A 41 5.32 4.52 -3.76
C LYS A 41 4.36 5.71 -3.64
N ILE A 42 4.18 6.47 -4.72
CA ILE A 42 3.25 7.62 -4.74
C ILE A 42 1.80 7.15 -4.61
N LEU A 43 1.45 6.05 -5.31
CA LEU A 43 0.12 5.44 -5.17
C LEU A 43 -0.17 5.01 -3.72
N CYS A 44 0.82 4.39 -3.07
CA CYS A 44 0.71 3.96 -1.68
C CYS A 44 0.41 5.13 -0.73
N GLU A 45 1.14 6.23 -0.85
CA GLU A 45 0.94 7.42 -0.01
C GLU A 45 -0.44 8.04 -0.25
N LYS A 46 -0.86 8.15 -1.53
CA LYS A 46 -2.19 8.66 -1.88
C LYS A 46 -3.31 7.79 -1.29
N TYR A 47 -3.21 6.47 -1.44
CA TYR A 47 -4.15 5.53 -0.85
C TYR A 47 -4.24 5.68 0.68
N TYR A 48 -3.09 5.85 1.35
CA TYR A 48 -3.05 6.00 2.79
C TYR A 48 -3.75 7.28 3.26
N ALA A 49 -3.47 8.41 2.59
CA ALA A 49 -4.07 9.69 2.91
C ALA A 49 -5.60 9.69 2.76
N GLU A 50 -6.13 9.06 1.70
CA GLU A 50 -7.56 9.11 1.40
C GLU A 50 -8.39 8.02 2.08
N LYS A 51 -7.84 6.81 2.17
CA LYS A 51 -8.54 5.60 2.63
C LYS A 51 -7.87 4.96 3.84
N GLY A 52 -6.55 4.75 3.77
CA GLY A 52 -5.81 4.00 4.79
C GLY A 52 -5.94 4.58 6.20
N ILE A 53 -5.95 5.92 6.34
CA ILE A 53 -6.07 6.61 7.62
C ILE A 53 -7.42 6.37 8.34
N LYS A 54 -8.48 6.07 7.58
CA LYS A 54 -9.84 5.85 8.10
C LYS A 54 -10.05 4.41 8.58
N LEU A 55 -9.14 3.50 8.24
CA LEU A 55 -9.26 2.10 8.59
C LEU A 55 -8.78 1.84 10.03
N ARG A 56 -9.39 0.85 10.70
CA ARG A 56 -8.93 0.38 12.03
C ARG A 56 -7.47 -0.08 12.01
N SER A 57 -7.02 -0.63 10.88
CA SER A 57 -5.65 -1.11 10.67
C SER A 57 -4.67 -0.01 10.20
N LYS A 58 -5.01 1.28 10.32
CA LYS A 58 -4.17 2.41 9.84
C LYS A 58 -2.71 2.31 10.24
N HIS A 59 -2.41 1.98 11.51
CA HIS A 59 -1.04 1.89 12.02
C HIS A 59 -0.25 0.75 11.37
N VAL A 60 -0.91 -0.38 11.12
CA VAL A 60 -0.29 -1.53 10.49
C VAL A 60 -0.03 -1.25 9.00
N ILE A 61 -1.00 -0.64 8.31
CA ILE A 61 -0.83 -0.21 6.92
C ILE A 61 0.32 0.79 6.82
N ARG A 62 0.34 1.82 7.68
CA ARG A 62 1.42 2.82 7.70
C ARG A 62 2.79 2.18 7.86
N ASN A 63 2.95 1.29 8.83
CA ASN A 63 4.21 0.58 9.05
C ASN A 63 4.69 -0.18 7.80
N LYS A 64 3.77 -0.81 7.05
CA LYS A 64 4.09 -1.49 5.79
C LYS A 64 4.49 -0.51 4.69
N LEU A 65 3.83 0.64 4.59
CA LEU A 65 4.17 1.66 3.59
C LEU A 65 5.48 2.38 3.91
N ASP A 66 5.77 2.65 5.19
CA ASP A 66 7.08 3.19 5.61
C ASP A 66 8.23 2.24 5.26
N ASN A 67 7.96 0.93 5.28
CA ASN A 67 8.91 -0.12 4.93
C ASN A 67 8.77 -0.60 3.47
N LEU A 68 8.09 0.15 2.60
CA LEU A 68 7.74 -0.31 1.26
C LEU A 68 8.96 -0.75 0.45
N GLU A 69 10.01 0.07 0.41
CA GLU A 69 11.24 -0.22 -0.34
C GLU A 69 11.91 -1.51 0.14
N ARG A 70 11.89 -1.79 1.45
CA ARG A 70 12.40 -3.06 2.00
C ARG A 70 11.54 -4.25 1.60
N ILE A 71 10.22 -4.08 1.51
CA ILE A 71 9.27 -5.17 1.24
C ILE A 71 9.22 -5.51 -0.25
N VAL A 72 9.12 -4.51 -1.13
CA VAL A 72 8.90 -4.71 -2.57
C VAL A 72 10.14 -4.41 -3.42
N GLY A 73 11.18 -3.81 -2.85
CA GLY A 73 12.42 -3.47 -3.56
C GLY A 73 12.18 -2.48 -4.70
N GLU A 74 12.73 -2.81 -5.87
CA GLU A 74 12.65 -2.03 -7.10
C GLU A 74 11.21 -1.72 -7.55
N LEU A 75 10.24 -2.55 -7.16
CA LEU A 75 8.82 -2.32 -7.47
C LEU A 75 8.26 -1.05 -6.80
N ALA A 76 8.90 -0.52 -5.76
CA ALA A 76 8.46 0.72 -5.10
C ALA A 76 8.56 1.93 -6.05
N SER A 77 9.62 1.99 -6.85
CA SER A 77 9.88 3.08 -7.80
C SER A 77 9.30 2.82 -9.18
N LYS A 78 8.91 1.58 -9.47
CA LYS A 78 8.31 1.18 -10.74
C LYS A 78 6.97 1.88 -10.95
N SER A 79 6.71 2.33 -12.18
CA SER A 79 5.43 2.90 -12.57
C SER A 79 4.32 1.85 -12.50
N ILE A 80 3.15 2.21 -11.97
CA ILE A 80 2.00 1.29 -11.81
C ILE A 80 1.49 0.74 -13.15
N TYR A 81 1.74 1.46 -14.25
CA TYR A 81 1.35 1.04 -15.60
C TYR A 81 2.17 -0.13 -16.14
N ASP A 82 3.40 -0.29 -15.64
CA ASP A 82 4.35 -1.30 -16.13
C ASP A 82 4.38 -2.59 -15.30
N PHE A 83 3.51 -2.68 -14.29
CA PHE A 83 3.44 -3.88 -13.46
C PHE A 83 2.96 -5.08 -14.28
N LYS A 84 3.68 -6.19 -14.16
CA LYS A 84 3.31 -7.46 -14.78
C LYS A 84 2.97 -8.50 -13.71
N PRO A 85 2.09 -9.47 -13.99
CA PRO A 85 1.83 -10.58 -13.07
C PRO A 85 3.12 -11.34 -12.64
N SER A 86 4.11 -11.41 -13.54
CA SER A 86 5.42 -12.02 -13.26
C SER A 86 6.21 -11.27 -12.17
N ASP A 87 6.07 -9.95 -12.06
CA ASP A 87 6.73 -9.16 -11.02
C ASP A 87 6.19 -9.50 -9.64
N ILE A 88 4.86 -9.60 -9.53
CA ILE A 88 4.16 -9.93 -8.29
C ILE A 88 4.47 -11.37 -7.87
N ALA A 89 4.49 -12.31 -8.83
CA ALA A 89 4.86 -13.69 -8.56
C ALA A 89 6.30 -13.82 -8.05
N ARG A 90 7.24 -13.08 -8.66
CA ARG A 90 8.65 -13.02 -8.23
C ARG A 90 8.78 -12.45 -6.82
N TRP A 91 8.12 -11.32 -6.57
CA TRP A 91 8.08 -10.70 -5.25
C TRP A 91 7.53 -11.67 -4.20
N ARG A 92 6.38 -12.30 -4.48
CA ARG A 92 5.74 -13.27 -3.59
C ARG A 92 6.68 -14.42 -3.25
N ASN A 93 7.27 -15.05 -4.26
CA ASN A 93 8.14 -16.21 -4.08
C ASN A 93 9.39 -15.86 -3.25
N LYS A 94 9.97 -14.68 -3.47
CA LYS A 94 11.07 -14.17 -2.63
C LYS A 94 10.60 -13.92 -1.19
N ARG A 95 9.46 -13.24 -1.03
CA ARG A 95 8.97 -12.78 0.28
C ARG A 95 8.56 -13.92 1.21
N VAL A 96 8.03 -15.02 0.67
CA VAL A 96 7.68 -16.24 1.43
C VAL A 96 8.90 -16.87 2.10
N LEU A 97 10.11 -16.68 1.55
CA LEU A 97 11.34 -17.19 2.17
C LEU A 97 11.83 -16.33 3.33
N GLU A 98 11.41 -15.06 3.38
CA GLU A 98 11.87 -14.09 4.38
C GLU A 98 10.96 -14.00 5.61
N VAL A 99 9.65 -14.19 5.42
CA VAL A 99 8.64 -14.00 6.47
C VAL A 99 7.57 -15.08 6.45
N LYS A 100 6.83 -15.21 7.56
CA LYS A 100 5.71 -16.15 7.67
C LYS A 100 4.66 -15.88 6.59
N ASN A 101 4.06 -16.94 6.05
CA ASN A 101 3.03 -16.86 5.00
C ASN A 101 1.88 -15.90 5.35
N GLY A 102 1.45 -15.85 6.62
CA GLY A 102 0.41 -14.91 7.06
C GLY A 102 0.79 -13.44 6.86
N THR A 103 2.07 -13.11 7.02
CA THR A 103 2.58 -11.75 6.77
C THR A 103 2.60 -11.44 5.28
N VAL A 104 3.06 -12.38 4.43
CA VAL A 104 3.05 -12.21 2.97
C VAL A 104 1.62 -12.04 2.46
N LEU A 105 0.68 -12.85 2.97
CA LEU A 105 -0.72 -12.79 2.60
C LEU A 105 -1.36 -11.44 2.97
N TYR A 106 -1.00 -10.89 4.12
CA TYR A 106 -1.45 -9.58 4.55
C TYR A 106 -0.86 -8.46 3.67
N GLU A 107 0.44 -8.49 3.41
CA GLU A 107 1.12 -7.55 2.50
C GLU A 107 0.51 -7.61 1.09
N PHE A 108 0.31 -8.81 0.55
CA PHE A 108 -0.36 -9.05 -0.73
C PHE A 108 -1.76 -8.43 -0.76
N SER A 109 -2.53 -8.59 0.32
CA SER A 109 -3.90 -8.07 0.41
C SER A 109 -3.92 -6.55 0.45
N ILE A 110 -2.99 -5.91 1.16
CA ILE A 110 -2.83 -4.45 1.15
C ILE A 110 -2.53 -3.98 -0.27
N PHE A 111 -1.49 -4.51 -0.92
CA PHE A 111 -1.08 -4.04 -2.23
C PHE A 111 -2.15 -4.29 -3.30
N SER A 112 -2.85 -5.42 -3.23
CA SER A 112 -4.01 -5.69 -4.08
C SER A 112 -5.15 -4.69 -3.87
N SER A 113 -5.40 -4.27 -2.62
CA SER A 113 -6.42 -3.24 -2.33
C SER A 113 -6.02 -1.86 -2.86
N ILE A 114 -4.73 -1.52 -2.80
CA ILE A 114 -4.19 -0.26 -3.35
C ILE A 114 -4.36 -0.22 -4.87
N PHE A 115 -4.07 -1.31 -5.58
CA PHE A 115 -4.31 -1.40 -7.03
C PHE A 115 -5.81 -1.41 -7.36
N THR A 116 -6.66 -1.98 -6.51
CA THR A 116 -8.12 -1.89 -6.69
C THR A 116 -8.60 -0.45 -6.59
N TYR A 117 -8.05 0.33 -5.65
CA TYR A 117 -8.32 1.76 -5.54
C TYR A 117 -7.82 2.54 -6.77
N ALA A 118 -6.62 2.23 -7.28
CA ALA A 118 -6.11 2.84 -8.51
C ALA A 118 -6.99 2.55 -9.74
N GLN A 119 -7.59 1.35 -9.80
CA GLN A 119 -8.49 0.93 -10.86
C GLN A 119 -9.88 1.58 -10.74
N LYS A 120 -10.51 1.46 -9.57
CA LYS A 120 -11.94 1.77 -9.40
C LYS A 120 -12.25 3.20 -8.98
N GLU A 121 -11.31 3.87 -8.33
CA GLU A 121 -11.52 5.23 -7.83
C GLU A 121 -10.70 6.25 -8.59
N LEU A 122 -9.44 5.94 -8.90
CA LEU A 122 -8.57 6.85 -9.66
C LEU A 122 -8.60 6.62 -11.18
N PHE A 123 -9.16 5.50 -11.63
CA PHE A 123 -9.23 5.12 -13.05
C PHE A 123 -7.90 5.21 -13.80
N LEU A 124 -6.77 4.99 -13.09
CA LEU A 124 -5.42 5.09 -13.68
C LEU A 124 -5.10 3.83 -14.51
N ILE A 125 -5.53 2.68 -14.00
CA ILE A 125 -5.29 1.36 -14.58
C ILE A 125 -6.61 0.69 -14.94
N GLU A 126 -6.59 -0.13 -15.99
CA GLU A 126 -7.78 -0.85 -16.46
C GLU A 126 -8.03 -2.12 -15.63
N SER A 127 -6.96 -2.80 -15.22
CA SER A 127 -7.04 -4.06 -14.48
C SER A 127 -6.05 -4.13 -13.32
N ASN A 128 -6.46 -4.82 -12.25
CA ASN A 128 -5.61 -5.05 -11.09
C ASN A 128 -4.75 -6.30 -11.29
N VAL A 129 -3.47 -6.08 -11.61
CA VAL A 129 -2.47 -7.15 -11.80
C VAL A 129 -2.30 -8.09 -10.60
N TRP A 130 -2.57 -7.64 -9.37
CA TRP A 130 -2.46 -8.46 -8.16
C TRP A 130 -3.55 -9.52 -8.09
N GLN A 131 -4.72 -9.28 -8.70
CA GLN A 131 -5.81 -10.26 -8.71
C GLN A 131 -5.56 -11.40 -9.70
N ASN A 132 -4.68 -11.19 -10.69
CA ASN A 132 -4.30 -12.21 -11.68
C ASN A 132 -3.27 -13.22 -11.13
N VAL A 133 -2.69 -12.96 -9.94
CA VAL A 133 -1.69 -13.83 -9.33
C VAL A 133 -2.30 -14.60 -8.16
N ILE A 134 -1.98 -15.88 -8.06
CA ILE A 134 -2.43 -16.75 -6.97
C ILE A 134 -1.91 -16.19 -5.64
N LYS A 135 -2.82 -16.04 -4.67
CA LYS A 135 -2.52 -15.55 -3.32
C LYS A 135 -1.54 -16.50 -2.61
N PRO A 136 -0.69 -15.99 -1.69
CA PRO A 136 0.10 -16.83 -0.80
C PRO A 136 -0.80 -17.78 0.00
N GLU A 137 -0.31 -18.99 0.29
CA GLU A 137 -1.06 -19.94 1.09
C GLU A 137 -1.33 -19.40 2.50
N LYS A 138 -2.55 -19.64 2.99
CA LYS A 138 -2.87 -19.34 4.38
C LYS A 138 -2.13 -20.33 5.27
N GLY A 139 -1.18 -19.83 6.07
CA GLY A 139 -0.47 -20.66 7.04
C GLY A 139 -1.41 -21.32 8.05
N LYS A 140 -0.96 -22.41 8.68
CA LYS A 140 -1.72 -23.11 9.73
C LYS A 140 -2.16 -22.12 10.81
N SER A 141 -3.45 -22.12 11.12
CA SER A 141 -3.98 -21.39 12.27
C SER A 141 -3.28 -21.88 13.54
N ARG A 142 -2.98 -20.97 14.46
CA ARG A 142 -2.51 -21.35 15.80
C ARG A 142 -3.65 -22.10 16.49
N SER A 143 -3.38 -23.33 16.94
CA SER A 143 -4.36 -24.21 17.59
C SER A 143 -4.16 -24.33 19.11
N GLN A 144 -3.08 -23.77 19.66
CA GLN A 144 -2.79 -23.86 21.08
C GLN A 144 -3.84 -23.09 21.88
N ARG A 145 -4.61 -23.82 22.70
CA ARG A 145 -5.47 -23.27 23.75
C ARG A 145 -4.69 -23.24 25.07
N ILE A 146 -5.05 -22.32 25.95
CA ILE A 146 -4.53 -22.26 27.32
C ILE A 146 -5.01 -23.54 28.04
N THR A 147 -4.07 -24.36 28.51
CA THR A 147 -4.39 -25.57 29.28
C THR A 147 -4.76 -25.22 30.73
N PHE A 148 -5.33 -26.15 31.49
CA PHE A 148 -5.63 -25.90 32.90
C PHE A 148 -4.38 -25.60 33.72
N ASP A 149 -3.28 -26.31 33.47
CA ASP A 149 -1.98 -26.07 34.11
C ASP A 149 -1.43 -24.66 33.77
N ASP A 150 -1.58 -24.22 32.51
CA ASP A 150 -1.23 -22.84 32.14
C ASP A 150 -2.08 -21.81 32.90
N GLN A 151 -3.38 -22.07 33.09
CA GLN A 151 -4.26 -21.18 33.86
C GLN A 151 -3.81 -21.06 35.32
N GLU A 152 -3.51 -22.17 35.96
CA GLU A 152 -3.03 -22.17 37.36
C GLU A 152 -1.73 -21.39 37.51
N LYS A 153 -0.78 -21.59 36.60
CA LYS A 153 0.48 -20.82 36.57
C LYS A 153 0.25 -19.32 36.40
N ILE A 154 -0.66 -18.92 35.50
CA ILE A 154 -1.01 -17.51 35.29
C ILE A 154 -1.65 -16.92 36.55
N LEU A 155 -2.59 -17.64 37.17
CA LEU A 155 -3.29 -17.20 38.39
C LEU A 155 -2.34 -17.09 39.59
N GLN A 156 -1.45 -18.07 39.75
CA GLN A 156 -0.41 -18.07 40.78
C GLN A 156 0.50 -16.85 40.64
N GLN A 157 0.95 -16.55 39.41
CA GLN A 157 1.79 -15.38 39.14
C GLN A 157 1.03 -14.07 39.36
N ALA A 158 -0.25 -14.02 38.99
CA ALA A 158 -1.12 -12.87 39.23
C ALA A 158 -1.40 -12.65 40.74
N LYS A 159 -1.13 -13.67 41.58
CA LYS A 159 -1.46 -13.73 43.01
C LYS A 159 -2.95 -13.48 43.24
N TRP A 160 -3.78 -14.07 42.38
CA TRP A 160 -5.23 -13.93 42.45
C TRP A 160 -5.87 -15.29 42.73
N ASP A 161 -6.78 -15.31 43.69
CA ASP A 161 -7.38 -16.49 44.29
C ASP A 161 -8.72 -16.89 43.67
N LYS A 162 -9.15 -16.19 42.61
CA LYS A 162 -10.43 -16.38 41.88
C LYS A 162 -11.71 -16.13 42.69
N ASN A 163 -11.62 -16.16 44.01
CA ASN A 163 -12.75 -16.01 44.93
C ASN A 163 -13.25 -14.57 45.03
N ASN A 164 -12.37 -13.60 44.84
CA ASN A 164 -12.68 -12.18 44.92
C ASN A 164 -12.70 -11.53 43.53
N PRO A 165 -13.58 -10.54 43.26
CA PRO A 165 -13.55 -9.83 41.99
C PRO A 165 -12.17 -9.17 41.78
N PRO A 166 -11.63 -9.21 40.54
CA PRO A 166 -10.33 -8.62 40.22
C PRO A 166 -10.33 -7.11 40.52
N ARG A 167 -9.28 -6.62 41.20
CA ARG A 167 -9.14 -5.20 41.59
C ARG A 167 -7.93 -4.52 40.96
N PHE A 168 -6.86 -5.26 40.70
CA PHE A 168 -5.63 -4.72 40.11
C PHE A 168 -5.56 -5.09 38.63
N VAL A 169 -4.90 -4.24 37.82
CA VAL A 169 -4.70 -4.48 36.37
C VAL A 169 -4.12 -5.88 36.10
N LYS A 170 -3.19 -6.35 36.94
CA LYS A 170 -2.59 -7.69 36.85
C LYS A 170 -3.56 -8.87 37.07
N HIS A 171 -4.76 -8.63 37.60
CA HIS A 171 -5.78 -9.68 37.78
C HIS A 171 -6.69 -9.82 36.54
N TYR A 172 -6.70 -8.82 35.66
CA TYR A 172 -7.40 -8.86 34.38
C TYR A 172 -6.42 -9.42 33.34
N VAL A 173 -6.50 -10.72 33.07
CA VAL A 173 -5.77 -11.41 32.00
C VAL A 173 -6.74 -11.75 30.88
#